data_AF-A0A1B0FEU2-F1
#
_entry.id   AF-A0A1B0FEU2-F1
#
_cell.length_a   1.000
_cell.length_b   1.000
_cell.length_c   1.000
_cell.angle_alpha   90.00
_cell.angle_beta   90.00
_cell.angle_gamma   90.00
#
_symmetry.space_group_name_H-M   'P 1'
#
loop_
_entity.id
_entity.type
_entity.pdbx_description
1 polymer ?
#
loop_
_entity_poly.entity_id
_entity_poly.type
_entity_poly.pdbx_seq_one_letter_code
_entity_poly.pdbx_strand_id
1 'polypeptide(L)'
;MDHVVNAHNRLDTPIVRGEGAYLFDKDGKKYLDFAAGISTTSLGHCHPYITDKLKEQSSSLWHCSNIFTIPEQERLAERLTTLTFADKVFFCSSGLEATEAAIKFIRRYFYSKGQAKRNRIITIEGGFHGRSIAAISAGGNEKSREGFAPLLSGFDKVPRNDIKALEEKINNEIAAVFLEPIQSEGGVYPLDVEYLQKVREITKAQGIILCFDEVQCGYGRVGSLFHYQNVGIEPDMLTCAKAMGNGFPLAACLVKDYIAEAITPGTHGSTYGGNPLAMTVGNAVLDIMLKEGFFDHVKKISKDLKEKLLLLAKEFPEMILEVRGEGLLMGIELATPLADKIISRPLDKGLIITRVLNNKVVRVTPPLIIEDEHVNAACNMLYDLFFKIKGIQFIVNLILKLCGLHKDKEVISAADVMRNMITLHRSEGTMLQQDLDMLSSILDLAETEISQIMTHRRNLFSLDIDRNKEELIREILTSSHSRVPLWQKEPDNIVGVIHVKALINALREKNNKAEEVDITQVMSRPWFIPESTPLSVQLHNFRKNRKHLAFVIDEYGALQGIVTLEDILEEIVGEISDEHDLHDI
;
A
#
# COMPACT_ATOMS: atom_id res chain seq x y z
N MET A 1 23.74 -7.55 15.78
CA MET A 1 22.40 -6.95 15.79
C MET A 1 22.24 -6.19 14.49
N ASP A 2 21.09 -6.29 13.83
CA ASP A 2 20.80 -5.40 12.70
C ASP A 2 20.68 -3.97 13.22
N HIS A 3 21.41 -3.04 12.61
CA HIS A 3 21.43 -1.62 12.97
C HIS A 3 20.48 -0.78 12.12
N VAL A 4 19.77 -1.40 11.17
CA VAL A 4 18.86 -0.72 10.27
C VAL A 4 17.42 -0.97 10.68
N VAL A 5 16.60 0.09 10.67
CA VAL A 5 15.16 -0.02 10.96
C VAL A 5 14.51 -1.01 9.99
N ASN A 6 13.75 -1.97 10.53
CA ASN A 6 13.05 -2.99 9.76
C ASN A 6 11.76 -2.46 9.11
N ALA A 7 11.91 -1.52 8.18
CA ALA A 7 10.82 -0.91 7.42
C ALA A 7 10.53 -1.63 6.09
N HIS A 8 11.28 -2.69 5.77
CA HIS A 8 11.21 -3.37 4.48
C HIS A 8 11.36 -4.88 4.64
N ASN A 9 10.60 -5.65 3.85
CA ASN A 9 10.80 -7.10 3.72
C ASN A 9 12.04 -7.37 2.86
N ARG A 10 13.22 -7.31 3.49
CA ARG A 10 14.52 -7.48 2.83
C ARG A 10 14.79 -8.94 2.53
N LEU A 11 15.43 -9.18 1.39
CA LEU A 11 16.05 -10.46 1.08
C LEU A 11 17.46 -10.47 1.68
N ASP A 12 17.92 -11.64 2.15
CA ASP A 12 19.27 -11.83 2.67
C ASP A 12 20.33 -11.99 1.54
N THR A 13 20.12 -11.26 0.44
CA THR A 13 20.97 -11.29 -0.75
C THR A 13 21.71 -9.96 -0.88
N PRO A 14 22.97 -9.87 -0.44
CA PRO A 14 23.74 -8.64 -0.52
C PRO A 14 24.19 -8.39 -1.97
N ILE A 15 23.60 -7.37 -2.59
CA ILE A 15 23.99 -6.88 -3.93
C ILE A 15 25.17 -5.93 -3.79
N VAL A 16 26.27 -6.20 -4.50
CA VAL A 16 27.54 -5.47 -4.37
C VAL A 16 28.00 -4.77 -5.64
N ARG A 17 27.42 -5.12 -6.80
CA ARG A 17 27.77 -4.52 -8.09
C ARG A 17 26.56 -4.51 -9.02
N GLY A 18 26.48 -3.50 -9.87
CA GLY A 18 25.51 -3.44 -10.96
C GLY A 18 26.18 -2.97 -12.25
N GLU A 19 25.69 -3.45 -13.39
CA GLU A 19 26.18 -3.09 -14.72
C GLU A 19 25.07 -3.28 -15.75
N GLY A 20 24.68 -2.21 -16.45
CA GLY A 20 23.61 -2.28 -17.45
C GLY A 20 22.31 -2.79 -16.84
N ALA A 21 21.72 -3.84 -17.41
CA ALA A 21 20.50 -4.47 -16.91
C ALA A 21 20.73 -5.52 -15.81
N TYR A 22 21.94 -5.59 -15.22
CA TYR A 22 22.30 -6.66 -14.31
C TYR A 22 22.76 -6.16 -12.93
N LEU A 23 22.47 -6.98 -11.91
CA LEU A 23 23.00 -6.89 -10.56
C LEU A 23 23.81 -8.14 -10.22
N PHE A 24 24.75 -8.01 -9.29
CA PHE A 24 25.62 -9.10 -8.85
C PHE A 24 25.66 -9.12 -7.32
N ASP A 25 25.47 -10.30 -6.74
CA ASP A 25 25.66 -10.49 -5.30
C ASP A 25 27.14 -10.68 -4.93
N LYS A 26 27.41 -10.74 -3.62
CA LYS A 26 28.77 -10.96 -3.07
C LYS A 26 29.44 -12.25 -3.57
N ASP A 27 28.66 -13.25 -3.96
CA ASP A 27 29.14 -14.57 -4.38
C ASP A 27 29.30 -14.63 -5.92
N GLY A 28 29.02 -13.51 -6.61
CA GLY A 28 29.17 -13.36 -8.06
C GLY A 28 27.96 -13.82 -8.86
N LYS A 29 26.84 -14.20 -8.22
CA LYS A 29 25.62 -14.58 -8.93
C LYS A 29 25.06 -13.37 -9.66
N LYS A 30 24.78 -13.56 -10.95
CA LYS A 30 24.25 -12.55 -11.86
C LYS A 30 22.72 -12.56 -11.84
N TYR A 31 22.12 -11.38 -11.73
CA TYR A 31 20.68 -11.15 -11.74
C TYR A 31 20.30 -10.19 -12.86
N LEU A 32 19.42 -10.62 -13.76
CA LEU A 32 18.72 -9.76 -14.71
C LEU A 32 17.68 -8.93 -13.95
N ASP A 33 17.85 -7.61 -13.95
CA ASP A 33 17.04 -6.69 -13.16
C ASP A 33 15.86 -6.15 -13.96
N PHE A 34 14.70 -6.76 -13.77
CA PHE A 34 13.42 -6.30 -14.31
C PHE A 34 12.58 -5.55 -13.25
N ALA A 35 13.21 -5.15 -12.14
CA ALA A 35 12.65 -4.21 -11.16
C ALA A 35 13.22 -2.80 -11.36
N ALA A 36 14.47 -2.68 -11.81
CA ALA A 36 15.22 -1.43 -11.98
C ALA A 36 15.15 -0.52 -10.73
N GLY A 37 15.28 -1.10 -9.54
CA GLY A 37 15.10 -0.36 -8.28
C GLY A 37 13.73 0.31 -8.18
N ILE A 38 12.66 -0.37 -8.61
CA ILE A 38 11.29 0.16 -8.71
C ILE A 38 11.22 1.34 -9.70
N SER A 39 11.60 1.07 -10.95
CA SER A 39 11.61 2.05 -12.06
C SER A 39 12.57 3.24 -11.88
N THR A 40 13.60 3.09 -11.04
CA THR A 40 14.58 4.13 -10.71
C THR A 40 15.80 4.10 -11.62
N THR A 41 16.43 2.94 -11.82
CA THR A 41 17.64 2.80 -12.66
C THR A 41 17.28 2.58 -14.13
N SER A 42 16.53 3.53 -14.69
CA SER A 42 15.99 3.46 -16.06
C SER A 42 17.04 3.37 -17.18
N LEU A 43 18.27 3.84 -16.97
CA LEU A 43 19.38 3.68 -17.93
C LEU A 43 20.35 2.57 -17.48
N GLY A 44 19.89 1.68 -16.60
CA GLY A 44 20.68 0.62 -16.02
C GLY A 44 21.61 1.10 -14.92
N HIS A 45 22.35 0.14 -14.37
CA HIS A 45 23.26 0.33 -13.26
C HIS A 45 24.62 0.83 -13.72
N CYS A 46 25.18 1.81 -13.00
CA CYS A 46 26.51 2.37 -13.23
C CYS A 46 26.77 2.78 -14.70
N HIS A 47 25.78 3.39 -15.37
CA HIS A 47 25.92 3.84 -16.75
C HIS A 47 27.20 4.69 -16.91
N PRO A 48 28.14 4.35 -17.82
CA PRO A 48 29.46 4.97 -17.87
C PRO A 48 29.41 6.50 -18.00
N TYR A 49 28.61 7.01 -18.94
CA TYR A 49 28.47 8.46 -19.16
C TYR A 49 27.98 9.23 -17.91
N ILE A 50 26.97 8.70 -17.20
CA ILE A 50 26.45 9.34 -15.99
C ILE A 50 27.48 9.26 -14.86
N THR A 51 28.15 8.12 -14.73
CA THR A 51 29.19 7.89 -13.72
C THR A 51 30.35 8.85 -13.91
N ASP A 52 30.79 9.06 -15.15
CA ASP A 52 31.89 9.97 -15.47
C ASP A 52 31.50 11.43 -15.21
N LYS A 53 30.28 11.84 -15.57
CA LYS A 53 29.77 13.18 -15.24
C LYS A 53 29.62 13.41 -13.74
N LEU A 54 29.19 12.41 -13.00
CA LEU A 54 29.14 12.49 -11.54
C LEU A 54 30.55 12.63 -10.92
N LYS A 55 31.55 11.90 -11.42
CA LYS A 55 32.96 12.01 -10.96
C LYS A 55 33.57 13.38 -11.26
N GLU A 56 33.28 13.92 -12.45
CA GLU A 56 33.71 15.26 -12.85
C GLU A 56 33.15 16.31 -11.87
N GLN A 57 31.84 16.29 -11.66
CA GLN A 57 31.18 17.24 -10.76
C GLN A 57 31.61 17.06 -9.30
N SER A 58 31.83 15.82 -8.84
CA SER A 58 32.27 15.56 -7.46
C SER A 58 33.70 16.01 -7.19
N SER A 59 34.51 16.22 -8.21
CA SER A 59 35.83 16.83 -8.05
C SER A 59 35.78 18.36 -8.02
N SER A 60 34.62 18.96 -8.32
CA SER A 60 34.41 20.40 -8.45
C SER A 60 33.59 20.98 -7.29
N LEU A 61 32.29 20.65 -7.20
CA LEU A 61 31.40 21.19 -6.18
C LEU A 61 30.21 20.26 -5.95
N TRP A 62 29.91 19.99 -4.67
CA TRP A 62 28.81 19.08 -4.31
C TRP A 62 27.55 19.85 -3.96
N HIS A 63 27.71 20.92 -3.19
CA HIS A 63 26.60 21.62 -2.56
C HIS A 63 27.01 23.05 -2.20
N CYS A 64 26.14 24.01 -2.48
CA CYS A 64 26.30 25.40 -2.07
C CYS A 64 25.00 26.02 -1.55
N SER A 65 23.95 25.24 -1.31
CA SER A 65 22.57 25.70 -1.06
C SER A 65 21.95 26.50 -2.22
N ASN A 66 20.64 26.77 -2.13
CA ASN A 66 19.89 27.61 -3.08
C ASN A 66 20.07 29.12 -2.83
N ILE A 67 21.04 29.53 -1.99
CA ILE A 67 21.39 30.95 -1.81
C ILE A 67 22.17 31.47 -3.03
N PHE A 68 22.90 30.60 -3.73
CA PHE A 68 23.64 30.94 -4.93
C PHE A 68 22.93 30.40 -6.17
N THR A 69 23.18 31.05 -7.31
CA THR A 69 22.84 30.50 -8.61
C THR A 69 23.68 29.25 -8.90
N ILE A 70 23.02 28.20 -9.37
CA ILE A 70 23.65 26.92 -9.70
C ILE A 70 23.50 26.70 -11.22
N PRO A 71 24.58 26.83 -12.02
CA PRO A 71 24.47 26.75 -13.49
C PRO A 71 23.84 25.45 -14.01
N GLU A 72 24.18 24.30 -13.41
CA GLU A 72 23.58 23.01 -13.80
C GLU A 72 22.08 22.94 -13.48
N GLN A 73 21.63 23.64 -12.43
CA GLN A 73 20.21 23.75 -12.07
C GLN A 73 19.45 24.57 -13.11
N GLU A 74 20.00 25.72 -13.52
CA GLU A 74 19.41 26.56 -14.56
C GLU A 74 19.36 25.82 -15.90
N ARG A 75 20.44 25.13 -16.27
CA ARG A 75 20.51 24.31 -17.49
C ARG A 75 19.47 23.19 -17.48
N LEU A 76 19.33 22.46 -16.38
CA LEU A 76 18.33 21.39 -16.29
C LEU A 76 16.91 21.95 -16.33
N ALA A 77 16.65 23.08 -15.66
CA ALA A 77 15.36 23.76 -15.70
C ALA A 77 15.00 24.18 -17.13
N GLU A 78 15.90 24.87 -17.83
CA GLU A 78 15.69 25.33 -19.21
C GLU A 78 15.36 24.18 -20.16
N ARG A 79 16.08 23.05 -20.03
CA ARG A 79 15.79 21.86 -20.84
C ARG A 79 14.41 21.31 -20.56
N LEU A 80 14.04 21.19 -19.28
CA LEU A 80 12.73 20.66 -18.90
C LEU A 80 11.58 21.57 -19.34
N THR A 81 11.73 22.88 -19.22
CA THR A 81 10.70 23.83 -19.69
C THR A 81 10.60 23.84 -21.21
N THR A 82 11.71 23.64 -21.93
CA THR A 82 11.70 23.50 -23.40
C THR A 82 11.03 22.20 -23.87
N LEU A 83 11.18 21.11 -23.11
CA LEU A 83 10.70 19.78 -23.50
C LEU A 83 9.26 19.49 -23.05
N THR A 84 8.67 20.38 -22.24
CA THR A 84 7.38 20.11 -21.57
C THR A 84 6.44 21.32 -21.61
N PHE A 85 5.26 21.17 -21.00
CA PHE A 85 4.28 22.26 -20.86
C PHE A 85 4.68 23.31 -19.82
N ALA A 86 5.72 23.03 -19.00
CA ALA A 86 6.00 23.79 -17.80
C ALA A 86 6.85 25.03 -18.07
N ASP A 87 6.58 26.09 -17.32
CA ASP A 87 7.32 27.36 -17.42
C ASP A 87 8.41 27.46 -16.34
N LYS A 88 8.22 26.77 -15.21
CA LYS A 88 9.15 26.72 -14.07
C LYS A 88 9.29 25.31 -13.51
N VAL A 89 10.43 25.08 -12.86
CA VAL A 89 10.78 23.81 -12.23
C VAL A 89 11.27 24.05 -10.81
N PHE A 90 10.68 23.37 -9.84
CA PHE A 90 11.20 23.27 -8.48
C PHE A 90 11.91 21.92 -8.31
N PHE A 91 13.20 21.94 -7.97
CA PHE A 91 13.99 20.71 -7.75
C PHE A 91 14.04 20.30 -6.29
N CYS A 92 13.98 18.99 -6.05
CA CYS A 92 14.04 18.35 -4.73
C CYS A 92 14.70 16.97 -4.83
N SER A 93 14.71 16.20 -3.75
CA SER A 93 15.55 15.00 -3.61
C SER A 93 14.78 13.69 -3.84
N SER A 94 13.45 13.71 -3.76
CA SER A 94 12.61 12.52 -3.89
C SER A 94 11.22 12.84 -4.44
N GLY A 95 10.56 11.84 -5.03
CA GLY A 95 9.18 11.97 -5.47
C GLY A 95 8.23 12.39 -4.34
N LEU A 96 8.53 11.98 -3.10
CA LEU A 96 7.81 12.44 -1.92
C LEU A 96 7.90 13.96 -1.72
N GLU A 97 9.10 14.54 -1.82
CA GLU A 97 9.29 15.99 -1.72
C GLU A 97 8.62 16.74 -2.89
N ALA A 98 8.61 16.15 -4.09
CA ALA A 98 7.91 16.71 -5.24
C ALA A 98 6.38 16.73 -5.02
N THR A 99 5.82 15.65 -4.46
CA THR A 99 4.41 15.58 -4.03
C THR A 99 4.08 16.64 -2.97
N GLU A 100 4.92 16.80 -1.95
CA GLU A 100 4.75 17.83 -0.92
C GLU A 100 4.82 19.25 -1.50
N ALA A 101 5.74 19.50 -2.43
CA ALA A 101 5.80 20.75 -3.19
C ALA A 101 4.50 20.96 -3.96
N ALA A 102 4.01 19.96 -4.69
CA ALA A 102 2.79 20.06 -5.46
C ALA A 102 1.57 20.42 -4.59
N ILE A 103 1.33 19.68 -3.51
CA ILE A 103 0.23 19.93 -2.56
C ILE A 103 0.31 21.35 -1.99
N LYS A 104 1.51 21.77 -1.56
CA LYS A 104 1.70 23.11 -1.01
C LYS A 104 1.52 24.20 -2.06
N PHE A 105 1.98 24.00 -3.30
CA PHE A 105 1.87 24.99 -4.36
C PHE A 105 0.42 25.19 -4.80
N ILE A 106 -0.34 24.10 -4.93
CA ILE A 106 -1.79 24.12 -5.17
C ILE A 106 -2.50 24.99 -4.12
N ARG A 107 -2.28 24.69 -2.83
CA ARG A 107 -2.93 25.42 -1.73
C ARG A 107 -2.46 26.88 -1.66
N ARG A 108 -1.17 27.13 -1.88
CA ARG A 108 -0.58 28.47 -1.87
C ARG A 108 -1.11 29.34 -3.00
N TYR A 109 -1.30 28.79 -4.19
CA TYR A 109 -1.88 29.49 -5.32
C TYR A 109 -3.26 30.08 -4.98
N PHE A 110 -4.21 29.24 -4.55
CA PHE A 110 -5.56 29.72 -4.21
C PHE A 110 -5.58 30.66 -3.00
N TYR A 111 -4.75 30.38 -1.99
CA TYR A 111 -4.56 31.30 -0.87
C TYR A 111 -4.12 32.70 -1.34
N SER A 112 -3.14 32.78 -2.24
CA SER A 112 -2.63 34.05 -2.76
C SER A 112 -3.67 34.84 -3.57
N LYS A 113 -4.68 34.15 -4.11
CA LYS A 113 -5.84 34.75 -4.82
C LYS A 113 -6.99 35.12 -3.87
N GLY A 114 -6.80 35.04 -2.55
CA GLY A 114 -7.85 35.31 -1.55
C GLY A 114 -8.90 34.19 -1.43
N GLN A 115 -8.64 33.01 -2.02
CA GLN A 115 -9.55 31.86 -2.04
C GLN A 115 -9.10 30.79 -1.04
N ALA A 116 -8.84 31.16 0.21
CA ALA A 116 -8.25 30.26 1.21
C ALA A 116 -9.06 28.98 1.51
N LYS A 117 -10.39 29.00 1.28
CA LYS A 117 -11.26 27.82 1.40
C LYS A 117 -11.12 26.84 0.23
N ARG A 118 -10.56 27.28 -0.89
CA ARG A 118 -10.30 26.44 -2.07
C ARG A 118 -8.97 25.74 -1.91
N ASN A 119 -8.96 24.67 -1.12
CA ASN A 119 -7.75 23.98 -0.67
C ASN A 119 -7.85 22.44 -0.67
N ARG A 120 -9.00 21.90 -1.09
CA ARG A 120 -9.25 20.45 -1.17
C ARG A 120 -8.72 19.89 -2.48
N ILE A 121 -8.21 18.66 -2.43
CA ILE A 121 -7.60 18.00 -3.60
C ILE A 121 -8.30 16.67 -3.82
N ILE A 122 -8.83 16.47 -5.03
CA ILE A 122 -9.40 15.18 -5.44
C ILE A 122 -8.26 14.27 -5.89
N THR A 123 -8.28 13.02 -5.42
CA THR A 123 -7.30 11.96 -5.67
C THR A 123 -8.03 10.66 -5.98
N ILE A 124 -7.32 9.64 -6.48
CA ILE A 124 -7.90 8.33 -6.79
C ILE A 124 -7.61 7.33 -5.67
N GLU A 125 -8.60 6.50 -5.34
CA GLU A 125 -8.46 5.37 -4.43
C GLU A 125 -7.32 4.43 -4.83
N GLY A 126 -6.66 3.82 -3.84
CA GLY A 126 -5.49 2.97 -4.08
C GLY A 126 -4.22 3.69 -4.58
N GLY A 127 -4.23 5.02 -4.73
CA GLY A 127 -3.07 5.80 -5.18
C GLY A 127 -1.90 5.81 -4.19
N PHE A 128 -0.69 6.04 -4.72
CA PHE A 128 0.57 6.14 -3.98
C PHE A 128 1.37 7.38 -4.39
N HIS A 129 1.45 8.36 -3.49
CA HIS A 129 2.17 9.61 -3.72
C HIS A 129 3.41 9.78 -2.81
N GLY A 130 3.79 8.72 -2.09
CA GLY A 130 4.89 8.71 -1.12
C GLY A 130 4.46 8.34 0.31
N ARG A 131 5.33 8.60 1.29
CA ARG A 131 5.17 8.15 2.69
C ARG A 131 5.21 9.24 3.77
N SER A 132 5.14 10.54 3.42
CA SER A 132 4.87 11.58 4.42
C SER A 132 3.39 11.55 4.84
N ILE A 133 3.06 12.22 5.95
CA ILE A 133 1.67 12.35 6.40
C ILE A 133 0.78 12.96 5.30
N ALA A 134 1.22 13.99 4.57
CA ALA A 134 0.40 14.56 3.49
C ALA A 134 0.27 13.58 2.31
N ALA A 135 1.36 12.89 1.93
CA ALA A 135 1.35 11.95 0.82
C ALA A 135 0.48 10.71 1.08
N ILE A 136 0.52 10.14 2.29
CA ILE A 136 -0.36 9.01 2.66
C ILE A 136 -1.81 9.46 2.89
N SER A 137 -2.04 10.73 3.21
CA SER A 137 -3.40 11.31 3.31
C SER A 137 -4.01 11.49 1.91
N ALA A 138 -3.21 11.99 0.96
CA ALA A 138 -3.55 12.09 -0.45
C ALA A 138 -3.74 10.70 -1.09
N GLY A 139 -2.85 9.75 -0.76
CA GLY A 139 -2.93 8.38 -1.23
C GLY A 139 -4.16 7.63 -0.70
N GLY A 140 -4.53 6.57 -1.41
CA GLY A 140 -5.70 5.75 -1.09
C GLY A 140 -5.38 4.39 -0.45
N ASN A 141 -4.11 4.10 -0.17
CA ASN A 141 -3.68 2.80 0.35
C ASN A 141 -3.81 2.72 1.88
N GLU A 142 -4.72 1.87 2.39
CA GLU A 142 -4.98 1.69 3.84
C GLU A 142 -3.75 1.24 4.62
N LYS A 143 -3.01 0.25 4.11
CA LYS A 143 -1.76 -0.26 4.75
C LYS A 143 -0.69 0.82 4.91
N SER A 144 -0.71 1.85 4.08
CA SER A 144 0.24 2.97 4.18
C SER A 144 -0.21 4.03 5.20
N ARG A 145 -1.47 3.99 5.64
CA ARG A 145 -2.10 4.95 6.55
C ARG A 145 -2.23 4.42 7.99
N GLU A 146 -2.26 3.10 8.14
CA GLU A 146 -2.37 2.40 9.42
C GLU A 146 -1.34 2.92 10.45
N GLY A 147 -1.82 3.25 11.66
CA GLY A 147 -0.97 3.72 12.77
C GLY A 147 -0.49 5.17 12.68
N PHE A 148 -0.85 5.94 11.65
CA PHE A 148 -0.39 7.33 11.45
C PHE A 148 -1.48 8.40 11.67
N ALA A 149 -2.62 8.04 12.24
CA ALA A 149 -3.69 9.00 12.56
C ALA A 149 -3.25 9.98 13.68
N PRO A 150 -3.76 11.23 13.68
CA PRO A 150 -4.69 11.82 12.71
C PRO A 150 -4.01 12.17 11.39
N LEU A 151 -4.69 11.86 10.29
CA LEU A 151 -4.23 12.18 8.93
C LEU A 151 -4.53 13.63 8.54
N LEU A 152 -3.79 14.15 7.57
CA LEU A 152 -3.99 15.50 7.05
C LEU A 152 -5.32 15.57 6.28
N SER A 153 -6.17 16.52 6.63
CA SER A 153 -7.44 16.76 5.95
C SER A 153 -7.26 17.47 4.60
N GLY A 154 -8.37 17.58 3.86
CA GLY A 154 -8.43 18.30 2.58
C GLY A 154 -8.07 17.43 1.36
N PHE A 155 -8.29 16.12 1.45
CA PHE A 155 -8.22 15.19 0.32
C PHE A 155 -9.57 14.49 0.16
N ASP A 156 -10.08 14.49 -1.06
CA ASP A 156 -11.28 13.77 -1.48
C ASP A 156 -10.86 12.62 -2.38
N LYS A 157 -11.40 11.43 -2.14
CA LYS A 157 -11.09 10.23 -2.92
C LYS A 157 -12.25 9.87 -3.81
N VAL A 158 -11.94 9.45 -5.02
CA VAL A 158 -12.89 8.91 -5.99
C VAL A 158 -12.37 7.59 -6.56
N PRO A 159 -13.27 6.68 -6.98
CA PRO A 159 -12.86 5.47 -7.68
C PRO A 159 -12.13 5.77 -9.00
N ARG A 160 -11.25 4.85 -9.40
CA ARG A 160 -10.52 4.94 -10.67
C ARG A 160 -11.49 4.94 -11.86
N ASN A 161 -11.26 5.82 -12.82
CA ASN A 161 -12.06 5.97 -14.05
C ASN A 161 -13.57 6.28 -13.82
N ASP A 162 -13.98 6.69 -12.61
CA ASP A 162 -15.35 7.12 -12.34
C ASP A 162 -15.49 8.64 -12.45
N ILE A 163 -15.93 9.10 -13.62
CA ILE A 163 -16.11 10.52 -13.87
C ILE A 163 -17.29 11.11 -13.08
N LYS A 164 -18.33 10.33 -12.81
CA LYS A 164 -19.51 10.80 -12.08
C LYS A 164 -19.17 11.07 -10.63
N ALA A 165 -18.45 10.14 -9.99
CA ALA A 165 -17.96 10.34 -8.63
C ALA A 165 -17.05 11.57 -8.52
N LEU A 166 -16.23 11.85 -9.54
CA LEU A 166 -15.43 13.07 -9.59
C LEU A 166 -16.29 14.32 -9.72
N GLU A 167 -17.26 14.34 -10.64
CA GLU A 167 -18.19 15.46 -10.83
C GLU A 167 -18.97 15.79 -9.55
N GLU A 168 -19.42 14.78 -8.81
CA GLU A 168 -20.14 14.94 -7.54
C GLU A 168 -19.30 15.60 -6.44
N LYS A 169 -17.96 15.45 -6.49
CA LYS A 169 -17.04 16.11 -5.54
C LYS A 169 -16.74 17.56 -5.92
N ILE A 170 -17.03 17.99 -7.14
CA ILE A 170 -16.73 19.35 -7.60
C ILE A 170 -17.58 20.37 -6.84
N ASN A 171 -16.91 21.27 -6.14
CA ASN A 171 -17.51 22.41 -5.45
C ASN A 171 -16.50 23.56 -5.33
N ASN A 172 -16.89 24.66 -4.69
CA ASN A 172 -16.06 25.87 -4.55
C ASN A 172 -14.81 25.69 -3.67
N GLU A 173 -14.67 24.57 -2.95
CA GLU A 173 -13.52 24.26 -2.11
C GLU A 173 -12.45 23.43 -2.84
N ILE A 174 -12.76 22.87 -4.02
CA ILE A 174 -11.83 22.03 -4.79
C ILE A 174 -10.77 22.89 -5.48
N ALA A 175 -9.52 22.69 -5.08
CA ALA A 175 -8.34 23.35 -5.61
C ALA A 175 -7.71 22.58 -6.78
N ALA A 176 -7.62 21.25 -6.66
CA ALA A 176 -6.95 20.43 -7.65
C ALA A 176 -7.56 19.05 -7.82
N VAL A 177 -7.30 18.45 -8.97
CA VAL A 177 -7.36 17.01 -9.21
C VAL A 177 -5.93 16.52 -9.38
N PHE A 178 -5.48 15.60 -8.53
CA PHE A 178 -4.10 15.10 -8.49
C PHE A 178 -4.08 13.59 -8.72
N LEU A 179 -3.57 13.17 -9.88
CA LEU A 179 -3.71 11.80 -10.39
C LEU A 179 -2.36 11.19 -10.76
N GLU A 180 -2.19 9.90 -10.50
CA GLU A 180 -1.23 9.08 -11.25
C GLU A 180 -1.88 8.70 -12.60
N PRO A 181 -1.32 9.07 -13.77
CA PRO A 181 -1.87 8.61 -15.05
C PRO A 181 -1.82 7.08 -15.20
N ILE A 182 -0.88 6.43 -14.52
CA ILE A 182 -0.80 4.98 -14.36
C ILE A 182 -0.53 4.68 -12.89
N GLN A 183 -1.53 4.15 -12.18
CA GLN A 183 -1.38 3.75 -10.78
C GLN A 183 -0.51 2.50 -10.68
N SER A 184 0.79 2.69 -10.42
CA SER A 184 1.76 1.58 -10.46
C SER A 184 1.65 0.69 -9.22
N GLU A 185 1.70 1.28 -8.02
CA GLU A 185 1.53 0.54 -6.75
C GLU A 185 0.11 0.00 -6.59
N GLY A 186 -0.88 0.70 -7.17
CA GLY A 186 -2.28 0.29 -7.23
C GLY A 186 -2.59 -0.88 -8.17
N GLY A 187 -1.58 -1.52 -8.77
CA GLY A 187 -1.78 -2.67 -9.65
C GLY A 187 -1.43 -2.45 -11.11
N VAL A 188 -0.69 -1.39 -11.45
CA VAL A 188 -0.31 -1.04 -12.83
C VAL A 188 -1.54 -0.79 -13.72
N TYR A 189 -2.48 0.01 -13.22
CA TYR A 189 -3.67 0.40 -13.98
C TYR A 189 -3.48 1.77 -14.64
N PRO A 190 -3.42 1.85 -15.98
CA PRO A 190 -3.58 3.11 -16.68
C PRO A 190 -4.98 3.68 -16.46
N LEU A 191 -5.07 5.01 -16.36
CA LEU A 191 -6.34 5.71 -16.47
C LEU A 191 -6.79 5.75 -17.91
N ASP A 192 -8.11 5.71 -18.13
CA ASP A 192 -8.66 5.75 -19.47
C ASP A 192 -8.41 7.14 -20.08
N VAL A 193 -8.01 7.17 -21.36
CA VAL A 193 -7.74 8.45 -22.05
C VAL A 193 -8.98 9.34 -22.07
N GLU A 194 -10.16 8.74 -22.27
CA GLU A 194 -11.45 9.44 -22.25
C GLU A 194 -11.76 10.03 -20.87
N TYR A 195 -11.45 9.30 -19.79
CA TYR A 195 -11.57 9.81 -18.42
C TYR A 195 -10.64 11.00 -18.20
N LEU A 196 -9.36 10.89 -18.56
CA LEU A 196 -8.40 11.99 -18.42
C LEU A 196 -8.81 13.23 -19.23
N GLN A 197 -9.37 13.04 -20.44
CA GLN A 197 -9.89 14.13 -21.26
C GLN A 197 -11.03 14.85 -20.54
N LYS A 198 -12.00 14.10 -20.00
CA LYS A 198 -13.11 14.67 -19.23
C LYS A 198 -12.64 15.40 -17.98
N VAL A 199 -11.69 14.83 -17.24
CA VAL A 199 -11.07 15.51 -16.09
C VAL A 199 -10.41 16.83 -16.51
N ARG A 200 -9.67 16.85 -17.63
CA ARG A 200 -9.05 18.09 -18.15
C ARG A 200 -10.09 19.13 -18.54
N GLU A 201 -11.19 18.73 -19.17
CA GLU A 201 -12.32 19.61 -19.52
C GLU A 201 -12.92 20.25 -18.26
N ILE A 202 -13.25 19.44 -17.25
CA ILE A 202 -13.82 19.89 -15.97
C ILE A 202 -12.85 20.84 -15.27
N THR A 203 -11.58 20.44 -15.12
CA THR A 203 -10.58 21.24 -14.41
C THR A 203 -10.37 22.60 -15.06
N LYS A 204 -10.30 22.64 -16.40
CA LYS A 204 -10.20 23.89 -17.16
C LYS A 204 -11.45 24.76 -17.00
N ALA A 205 -12.65 24.18 -17.10
CA ALA A 205 -13.91 24.92 -16.98
C ALA A 205 -14.11 25.54 -15.59
N GLN A 206 -13.67 24.84 -14.54
CA GLN A 206 -13.84 25.26 -13.15
C GLN A 206 -12.64 26.04 -12.59
N GLY A 207 -11.56 26.20 -13.36
CA GLY A 207 -10.31 26.80 -12.89
C GLY A 207 -9.65 26.00 -11.75
N ILE A 208 -9.80 24.68 -11.77
CA ILE A 208 -9.16 23.72 -10.87
C ILE A 208 -7.81 23.33 -11.49
N ILE A 209 -6.77 23.16 -10.67
CA ILE A 209 -5.45 22.73 -11.13
C ILE A 209 -5.49 21.23 -11.45
N LEU A 210 -5.09 20.83 -12.65
CA LEU A 210 -4.78 19.42 -12.93
C LEU A 210 -3.31 19.14 -12.61
N CYS A 211 -3.04 18.20 -11.71
CA CYS A 211 -1.69 17.76 -11.37
C CYS A 211 -1.51 16.28 -11.72
N PHE A 212 -0.44 15.94 -12.45
CA PHE A 212 -0.07 14.54 -12.69
C PHE A 212 1.12 14.13 -11.85
N ASP A 213 0.97 12.99 -11.16
CA ASP A 213 2.07 12.26 -10.55
C ASP A 213 2.69 11.32 -11.59
N GLU A 214 3.78 11.77 -12.21
CA GLU A 214 4.56 10.98 -13.15
C GLU A 214 5.90 10.56 -12.55
N VAL A 215 5.98 10.45 -11.23
CA VAL A 215 7.19 9.95 -10.53
C VAL A 215 7.60 8.58 -11.05
N GLN A 216 6.65 7.70 -11.37
CA GLN A 216 6.94 6.34 -11.84
C GLN A 216 6.76 6.11 -13.34
N CYS A 217 5.71 6.68 -13.95
CA CYS A 217 5.42 6.49 -15.38
C CYS A 217 6.11 7.50 -16.30
N GLY A 218 6.74 8.54 -15.75
CA GLY A 218 7.51 9.52 -16.52
C GLY A 218 8.93 9.08 -16.84
N TYR A 219 9.72 10.02 -17.36
CA TYR A 219 11.12 9.89 -17.77
C TYR A 219 11.40 8.64 -18.62
N GLY A 220 10.67 8.52 -19.73
CA GLY A 220 10.91 7.48 -20.74
C GLY A 220 10.22 6.14 -20.46
N ARG A 221 9.66 5.92 -19.27
CA ARG A 221 9.06 4.65 -18.88
C ARG A 221 7.98 4.15 -19.85
N VAL A 222 7.21 5.08 -20.43
CA VAL A 222 6.11 4.81 -21.35
C VAL A 222 6.48 5.05 -22.83
N GLY A 223 7.78 5.14 -23.17
CA GLY A 223 8.25 5.36 -24.53
C GLY A 223 8.25 6.83 -25.00
N SER A 224 7.98 7.77 -24.09
CA SER A 224 8.13 9.22 -24.26
C SER A 224 8.63 9.82 -22.95
N LEU A 225 9.04 11.10 -22.95
CA LEU A 225 9.57 11.72 -21.74
C LEU A 225 8.53 11.72 -20.62
N PHE A 226 7.25 11.98 -20.92
CA PHE A 226 6.15 11.87 -19.96
C PHE A 226 4.89 11.29 -20.61
N HIS A 227 4.10 10.55 -19.84
CA HIS A 227 2.87 9.91 -20.30
C HIS A 227 1.83 10.90 -20.81
N TYR A 228 1.73 12.10 -20.22
CA TYR A 228 0.83 13.14 -20.71
C TYR A 228 1.06 13.46 -22.20
N GLN A 229 2.29 13.31 -22.71
CA GLN A 229 2.65 13.52 -24.12
C GLN A 229 2.10 12.42 -25.02
N ASN A 230 1.97 11.18 -24.51
CA ASN A 230 1.37 10.08 -25.27
C ASN A 230 -0.16 10.24 -25.40
N VAL A 231 -0.81 10.69 -24.32
CA VAL A 231 -2.28 10.84 -24.29
C VAL A 231 -2.75 12.21 -24.79
N GLY A 232 -1.85 13.19 -24.95
CA GLY A 232 -2.15 14.52 -25.47
C GLY A 232 -2.92 15.42 -24.49
N ILE A 233 -2.74 15.22 -23.18
CA ILE A 233 -3.51 15.92 -22.13
C ILE A 233 -2.56 16.65 -21.22
N GLU A 234 -2.36 17.94 -21.45
CA GLU A 234 -1.42 18.74 -20.65
C GLU A 234 -1.98 19.03 -19.24
N PRO A 235 -1.24 18.68 -18.18
CA PRO A 235 -1.58 19.12 -16.83
C PRO A 235 -1.17 20.59 -16.62
N ASP A 236 -1.49 21.10 -15.45
CA ASP A 236 -1.02 22.41 -14.98
C ASP A 236 0.20 22.28 -14.06
N MET A 237 0.37 21.10 -13.47
CA MET A 237 1.52 20.71 -12.65
C MET A 237 1.88 19.24 -12.89
N LEU A 238 3.15 18.90 -12.75
CA LEU A 238 3.63 17.52 -12.85
C LEU A 238 4.74 17.24 -11.84
N THR A 239 4.65 16.13 -11.11
CA THR A 239 5.75 15.65 -10.25
C THR A 239 6.52 14.53 -10.96
N CYS A 240 7.84 14.54 -10.83
CA CYS A 240 8.72 13.52 -11.41
C CYS A 240 9.93 13.24 -10.53
N ALA A 241 10.45 12.00 -10.58
CA ALA A 241 11.63 11.56 -9.83
C ALA A 241 12.18 10.25 -10.44
N LYS A 242 12.65 9.31 -9.59
CA LYS A 242 13.08 7.95 -9.96
C LYS A 242 14.03 7.95 -11.16
N ALA A 243 13.51 7.62 -12.34
CA ALA A 243 14.22 7.58 -13.61
C ALA A 243 14.99 8.89 -13.93
N MET A 244 14.49 10.04 -13.45
CA MET A 244 15.14 11.35 -13.58
C MET A 244 16.58 11.37 -13.07
N GLY A 245 16.85 10.67 -11.96
CA GLY A 245 18.19 10.61 -11.35
C GLY A 245 18.96 9.34 -11.69
N ASN A 246 18.36 8.39 -12.41
CA ASN A 246 18.92 7.06 -12.68
C ASN A 246 19.60 6.40 -11.45
N GLY A 247 18.98 6.50 -10.27
CA GLY A 247 19.53 6.01 -9.00
C GLY A 247 20.10 7.08 -8.07
N PHE A 248 20.43 8.27 -8.56
CA PHE A 248 20.78 9.42 -7.72
C PHE A 248 19.51 10.09 -7.17
N PRO A 249 19.45 10.54 -5.89
CA PRO A 249 18.31 11.25 -5.35
C PRO A 249 18.06 12.58 -6.09
N LEU A 250 17.02 12.60 -6.93
CA LEU A 250 16.61 13.74 -7.73
C LEU A 250 15.13 13.63 -8.08
N ALA A 251 14.43 14.74 -7.88
CA ALA A 251 13.03 14.91 -8.23
C ALA A 251 12.74 16.37 -8.60
N ALA A 252 11.59 16.59 -9.23
CA ALA A 252 11.11 17.93 -9.52
C ALA A 252 9.57 18.03 -9.51
N CYS A 253 9.09 19.24 -9.24
CA CYS A 253 7.72 19.67 -9.50
C CYS A 253 7.77 20.72 -10.62
N LEU A 254 7.22 20.36 -11.77
CA LEU A 254 7.11 21.19 -12.97
C LEU A 254 5.76 21.92 -12.91
N VAL A 255 5.75 23.23 -13.17
CA VAL A 255 4.56 24.07 -12.99
C VAL A 255 4.45 25.13 -14.07
N LYS A 256 3.22 25.54 -14.37
CA LYS A 256 2.94 26.74 -15.16
C LYS A 256 3.20 28.02 -14.37
N ASP A 257 3.50 29.11 -15.07
CA ASP A 257 3.91 30.39 -14.48
C ASP A 257 2.88 30.93 -13.48
N TYR A 258 1.58 30.86 -13.81
CA TYR A 258 0.53 31.38 -12.93
C TYR A 258 0.47 30.70 -11.55
N ILE A 259 1.00 29.47 -11.43
CA ILE A 259 1.14 28.75 -10.15
C ILE A 259 2.46 29.16 -9.49
N ALA A 260 3.54 29.22 -10.27
CA ALA A 260 4.87 29.59 -9.81
C ALA A 260 4.91 31.00 -9.17
N GLU A 261 4.15 31.96 -9.71
CA GLU A 261 4.03 33.32 -9.19
C GLU A 261 3.59 33.38 -7.71
N ALA A 262 2.83 32.38 -7.23
CA ALA A 262 2.40 32.32 -5.83
C ALA A 262 3.52 31.84 -4.87
N ILE A 263 4.60 31.28 -5.42
CA ILE A 263 5.72 30.67 -4.69
C ILE A 263 6.86 31.67 -4.59
N THR A 264 6.70 32.64 -3.69
CA THR A 264 7.70 33.69 -3.43
C THR A 264 8.81 33.18 -2.50
N PRO A 265 9.98 33.85 -2.43
CA PRO A 265 11.04 33.48 -1.49
C PRO A 265 10.52 33.28 -0.07
N GLY A 266 10.91 32.14 0.55
CA GLY A 266 10.48 31.73 1.89
C GLY A 266 9.18 30.92 1.97
N THR A 267 8.40 30.79 0.88
CA THR A 267 7.16 29.98 0.88
C THR A 267 7.43 28.47 0.88
N HIS A 268 8.51 28.06 0.23
CA HIS A 268 9.00 26.68 0.18
C HIS A 268 10.53 26.71 0.00
N GLY A 269 11.20 25.62 0.31
CA GLY A 269 12.63 25.45 0.06
C GLY A 269 13.07 24.00 0.26
N SER A 270 14.29 23.71 -0.16
CA SER A 270 14.97 22.45 0.10
C SER A 270 16.46 22.72 0.31
N THR A 271 17.06 22.07 1.30
CA THR A 271 18.52 22.13 1.49
C THR A 271 19.21 21.45 0.32
N TYR A 272 18.88 20.19 0.03
CA TYR A 272 19.57 19.42 -1.01
C TYR A 272 18.97 19.58 -2.41
N GLY A 273 17.71 20.01 -2.52
CA GLY A 273 17.06 20.21 -3.82
C GLY A 273 17.84 21.19 -4.68
N GLY A 274 18.11 20.81 -5.93
CA GLY A 274 18.86 21.66 -6.87
C GLY A 274 20.39 21.61 -6.73
N ASN A 275 20.96 20.75 -5.87
CA ASN A 275 22.41 20.69 -5.70
C ASN A 275 23.17 20.33 -7.00
N PRO A 276 24.41 20.83 -7.21
CA PRO A 276 25.18 20.60 -8.44
C PRO A 276 25.35 19.13 -8.86
N LEU A 277 25.52 18.19 -7.92
CA LEU A 277 25.66 16.76 -8.25
C LEU A 277 24.38 16.21 -8.88
N ALA A 278 23.24 16.42 -8.21
CA ALA A 278 21.95 15.96 -8.70
C ALA A 278 21.63 16.58 -10.06
N MET A 279 21.86 17.89 -10.23
CA MET A 279 21.58 18.58 -11.49
C MET A 279 22.46 18.07 -12.63
N THR A 280 23.74 17.79 -12.36
CA THR A 280 24.65 17.17 -13.35
C THR A 280 24.14 15.79 -13.78
N VAL A 281 23.69 14.97 -12.82
CA VAL A 281 23.11 13.65 -13.13
C VAL A 281 21.86 13.78 -13.96
N GLY A 282 20.91 14.65 -13.58
CA GLY A 282 19.67 14.87 -14.34
C GLY A 282 19.95 15.35 -15.77
N ASN A 283 20.91 16.25 -15.94
CA ASN A 283 21.38 16.67 -17.25
C ASN A 283 21.97 15.50 -18.05
N ALA A 284 22.81 14.67 -17.43
CA ALA A 284 23.43 13.53 -18.10
C ALA A 284 22.40 12.45 -18.50
N VAL A 285 21.34 12.26 -17.71
CA VAL A 285 20.21 11.39 -18.04
C VAL A 285 19.50 11.90 -19.30
N LEU A 286 19.18 13.20 -19.37
CA LEU A 286 18.56 13.79 -20.56
C LEU A 286 19.48 13.76 -21.79
N ASP A 287 20.80 13.90 -21.62
CA ASP A 287 21.76 13.78 -22.73
C ASP A 287 21.71 12.40 -23.40
N ILE A 288 21.34 11.36 -22.66
CA ILE A 288 21.16 10.01 -23.18
C ILE A 288 19.77 9.83 -23.78
N MET A 289 18.73 10.20 -23.02
CA MET A 289 17.33 9.97 -23.43
C MET A 289 16.92 10.75 -24.67
N LEU A 290 17.53 11.92 -24.91
CA LEU A 290 17.21 12.79 -26.04
C LEU A 290 18.05 12.49 -27.30
N LYS A 291 18.89 11.46 -27.27
CA LYS A 291 19.59 11.00 -28.48
C LYS A 291 18.58 10.50 -29.50
N GLU A 292 18.88 10.74 -30.77
CA GLU A 292 18.08 10.24 -31.89
C GLU A 292 17.89 8.72 -31.78
N GLY A 293 16.66 8.25 -31.98
CA GLY A 293 16.29 6.84 -31.91
C GLY A 293 16.13 6.26 -30.49
N PHE A 294 16.46 6.97 -29.41
CA PHE A 294 16.33 6.43 -28.05
C PHE A 294 14.89 6.03 -27.72
N PHE A 295 13.92 6.94 -27.88
CA PHE A 295 12.53 6.62 -27.59
C PHE A 295 11.92 5.63 -28.58
N ASP A 296 12.42 5.58 -29.82
CA ASP A 296 11.98 4.58 -30.80
C ASP A 296 12.43 3.17 -30.39
N HIS A 297 13.65 3.03 -29.88
CA HIS A 297 14.11 1.79 -29.24
C HIS A 297 13.21 1.39 -28.07
N VAL A 298 12.92 2.34 -27.16
CA VAL A 298 12.04 2.06 -26.01
C VAL A 298 10.65 1.61 -26.46
N LYS A 299 10.05 2.26 -27.46
CA LYS A 299 8.75 1.87 -28.01
C LYS A 299 8.80 0.47 -28.64
N LYS A 300 9.85 0.17 -29.43
CA LYS A 300 10.05 -1.14 -30.04
C LYS A 300 10.12 -2.24 -28.98
N ILE A 301 11.01 -2.09 -27.99
CA ILE A 301 11.23 -3.12 -26.98
C ILE A 301 10.06 -3.25 -26.00
N SER A 302 9.33 -2.16 -25.74
CA SER A 302 8.07 -2.18 -24.97
C SER A 302 7.01 -3.04 -25.66
N LYS A 303 6.87 -2.87 -26.98
CA LYS A 303 5.93 -3.66 -27.79
C LYS A 303 6.29 -5.14 -27.73
N ASP A 304 7.54 -5.50 -27.94
CA ASP A 304 8.01 -6.89 -27.91
C ASP A 304 7.77 -7.54 -26.53
N LEU A 305 8.09 -6.83 -25.44
CA LEU A 305 7.81 -7.30 -24.08
C LEU A 305 6.31 -7.50 -23.85
N LYS A 306 5.47 -6.53 -24.21
CA LYS A 306 4.00 -6.62 -24.04
C LYS A 306 3.42 -7.80 -24.82
N GLU A 307 3.84 -7.99 -26.08
CA GLU A 307 3.39 -9.13 -26.90
C GLU A 307 3.76 -10.48 -26.28
N LYS A 308 4.99 -10.65 -25.78
CA LYS A 308 5.42 -11.90 -25.13
C LYS A 308 4.69 -12.16 -23.82
N LEU A 309 4.43 -11.12 -23.02
CA LEU A 309 3.65 -11.27 -21.79
C LEU A 309 2.17 -11.61 -22.10
N LEU A 310 1.58 -11.03 -23.15
CA LEU A 310 0.23 -11.40 -23.59
C LEU A 310 0.16 -12.86 -24.08
N LEU A 311 1.18 -13.34 -24.79
CA LEU A 311 1.30 -14.76 -25.16
C LEU A 311 1.38 -15.65 -23.91
N LEU A 312 2.15 -15.24 -22.90
CA LEU A 312 2.22 -15.96 -21.62
C LEU A 312 0.84 -16.06 -20.95
N ALA A 313 0.08 -14.96 -20.91
CA ALA A 313 -1.29 -14.97 -20.37
C ALA A 313 -2.21 -15.94 -21.14
N LYS A 314 -2.11 -15.96 -22.48
CA LYS A 314 -2.88 -16.86 -23.33
C LYS A 314 -2.55 -18.35 -23.10
N GLU A 315 -1.31 -18.68 -22.81
CA GLU A 315 -0.87 -20.06 -22.52
C GLU A 315 -1.28 -20.54 -21.12
N PHE A 316 -1.45 -19.59 -20.19
CA PHE A 316 -1.71 -19.83 -18.78
C PHE A 316 -2.95 -19.08 -18.23
N PRO A 317 -4.13 -19.19 -18.88
CA PRO A 317 -5.31 -18.37 -18.54
C PRO A 317 -5.93 -18.70 -17.17
N GLU A 318 -5.65 -19.88 -16.61
CA GLU A 318 -6.09 -20.25 -15.25
C GLU A 318 -5.24 -19.58 -14.15
N MET A 319 -4.05 -19.07 -14.49
CA MET A 319 -3.11 -18.48 -13.54
C MET A 319 -2.92 -16.97 -13.74
N ILE A 320 -3.03 -16.50 -14.98
CA ILE A 320 -2.86 -15.09 -15.35
C ILE A 320 -4.21 -14.57 -15.84
N LEU A 321 -4.80 -13.64 -15.09
CA LEU A 321 -6.09 -13.02 -15.44
C LEU A 321 -5.92 -11.94 -16.50
N GLU A 322 -4.88 -11.11 -16.36
CA GLU A 322 -4.68 -9.97 -17.23
C GLU A 322 -3.19 -9.60 -17.32
N VAL A 323 -2.79 -9.09 -18.48
CA VAL A 323 -1.54 -8.35 -18.66
C VAL A 323 -1.88 -6.95 -19.12
N ARG A 324 -1.42 -5.94 -18.38
CA ARG A 324 -1.73 -4.53 -18.60
C ARG A 324 -0.53 -3.63 -18.35
N GLY A 325 -0.71 -2.34 -18.65
CA GLY A 325 0.32 -1.31 -18.52
C GLY A 325 0.79 -0.76 -19.86
N GLU A 326 1.69 0.21 -19.78
CA GLU A 326 2.20 0.99 -20.92
C GLU A 326 3.73 1.07 -20.91
N GLY A 327 4.31 1.04 -22.10
CA GLY A 327 5.77 1.01 -22.28
C GLY A 327 6.44 -0.15 -21.54
N LEU A 328 7.45 0.18 -20.74
CA LEU A 328 8.17 -0.75 -19.87
C LEU A 328 7.68 -0.69 -18.41
N LEU A 329 6.41 -0.35 -18.19
CA LEU A 329 5.72 -0.51 -16.92
C LEU A 329 4.56 -1.48 -17.12
N MET A 330 4.82 -2.77 -16.84
CA MET A 330 3.88 -3.86 -17.10
C MET A 330 3.45 -4.54 -15.80
N GLY A 331 2.17 -4.91 -15.73
CA GLY A 331 1.57 -5.71 -14.67
C GLY A 331 1.04 -7.03 -15.23
N ILE A 332 1.27 -8.12 -14.50
CA ILE A 332 0.71 -9.45 -14.74
C ILE A 332 -0.17 -9.77 -13.54
N GLU A 333 -1.49 -9.70 -13.70
CA GLU A 333 -2.43 -10.04 -12.64
C GLU A 333 -2.65 -11.55 -12.57
N LEU A 334 -2.52 -12.08 -11.36
CA LEU A 334 -2.64 -13.50 -11.09
C LEU A 334 -4.05 -13.83 -10.58
N ALA A 335 -4.53 -15.03 -10.90
CA ALA A 335 -5.81 -15.53 -10.40
C ALA A 335 -5.84 -15.71 -8.87
N THR A 336 -4.68 -15.79 -8.24
CA THR A 336 -4.52 -15.94 -6.78
C THR A 336 -3.47 -14.96 -6.25
N PRO A 337 -3.58 -14.48 -5.00
CA PRO A 337 -2.68 -13.49 -4.42
C PRO A 337 -1.32 -14.09 -4.00
N LEU A 338 -0.63 -14.74 -4.94
CA LEU A 338 0.63 -15.47 -4.72
C LEU A 338 1.83 -14.83 -5.42
N ALA A 339 1.76 -13.55 -5.78
CA ALA A 339 2.85 -12.87 -6.48
C ALA A 339 4.18 -12.93 -5.72
N ASP A 340 4.17 -12.94 -4.37
CA ASP A 340 5.38 -13.13 -3.56
C ASP A 340 6.09 -14.47 -3.83
N LYS A 341 5.31 -15.55 -4.00
CA LYS A 341 5.83 -16.88 -4.35
C LYS A 341 6.23 -16.96 -5.82
N ILE A 342 5.55 -16.22 -6.69
CA ILE A 342 5.88 -16.17 -8.11
C ILE A 342 7.17 -15.39 -8.37
N ILE A 343 7.46 -14.32 -7.61
CA ILE A 343 8.70 -13.56 -7.79
C ILE A 343 9.92 -14.21 -7.12
N SER A 344 9.75 -15.06 -6.10
CA SER A 344 10.88 -15.69 -5.40
C SER A 344 11.58 -16.78 -6.23
N ARG A 345 10.84 -17.55 -7.05
CA ARG A 345 11.44 -18.63 -7.86
C ARG A 345 12.28 -18.15 -9.05
N PRO A 346 11.88 -17.11 -9.81
CA PRO A 346 12.72 -16.53 -10.85
C PRO A 346 13.98 -15.88 -10.25
N LEU A 347 13.91 -15.35 -9.02
CA LEU A 347 15.09 -14.84 -8.32
C LEU A 347 16.17 -15.92 -8.14
N ASP A 348 15.77 -17.16 -7.84
CA ASP A 348 16.69 -18.30 -7.77
C ASP A 348 17.40 -18.54 -9.11
N LYS A 349 16.71 -18.28 -10.23
CA LYS A 349 17.26 -18.33 -11.59
C LYS A 349 17.97 -17.05 -12.04
N GLY A 350 18.02 -16.03 -11.18
CA GLY A 350 18.67 -14.75 -11.49
C GLY A 350 17.77 -13.74 -12.21
N LEU A 351 16.44 -13.74 -12.01
CA LEU A 351 15.55 -12.67 -12.48
C LEU A 351 14.96 -11.92 -11.28
N ILE A 352 15.12 -10.60 -11.27
CA ILE A 352 14.52 -9.73 -10.26
C ILE A 352 13.30 -9.05 -10.87
N ILE A 353 12.15 -9.24 -10.24
CA ILE A 353 10.85 -8.62 -10.56
C ILE A 353 10.16 -8.26 -9.24
N THR A 354 9.13 -7.40 -9.29
CA THR A 354 8.45 -6.94 -8.08
C THR A 354 7.00 -7.39 -8.04
N ARG A 355 6.33 -7.12 -6.92
CA ARG A 355 4.89 -7.35 -6.73
C ARG A 355 4.22 -6.11 -6.19
N VAL A 356 2.93 -5.96 -6.50
CA VAL A 356 2.07 -4.86 -6.03
C VAL A 356 0.65 -5.39 -5.78
N LEU A 357 -0.28 -4.52 -5.37
CA LEU A 357 -1.70 -4.81 -5.14
C LEU A 357 -1.93 -6.08 -4.30
N ASN A 358 -1.49 -6.07 -3.04
CA ASN A 358 -1.72 -7.17 -2.09
C ASN A 358 -1.36 -8.57 -2.63
N ASN A 359 -0.21 -8.69 -3.29
CA ASN A 359 0.30 -9.94 -3.89
C ASN A 359 -0.51 -10.48 -5.07
N LYS A 360 -1.41 -9.70 -5.68
CA LYS A 360 -2.14 -10.14 -6.88
C LYS A 360 -1.39 -9.85 -8.18
N VAL A 361 -0.51 -8.86 -8.21
CA VAL A 361 0.11 -8.40 -9.46
C VAL A 361 1.63 -8.54 -9.40
N VAL A 362 2.21 -9.23 -10.37
CA VAL A 362 3.65 -9.20 -10.65
C VAL A 362 3.93 -7.98 -11.51
N ARG A 363 4.82 -7.10 -11.06
CA ARG A 363 5.21 -5.87 -11.75
C ARG A 363 6.59 -6.02 -12.39
N VAL A 364 6.65 -5.70 -13.67
CA VAL A 364 7.82 -5.77 -14.55
C VAL A 364 8.17 -4.36 -15.01
N THR A 365 9.33 -3.86 -14.57
CA THR A 365 9.84 -2.51 -14.84
C THR A 365 11.35 -2.51 -15.12
N PRO A 366 11.81 -3.10 -16.24
CA PRO A 366 13.23 -3.19 -16.56
C PRO A 366 13.86 -1.82 -16.90
N PRO A 367 15.19 -1.69 -16.94
CA PRO A 367 15.84 -0.53 -17.55
C PRO A 367 15.37 -0.31 -19.00
N LEU A 368 15.32 0.93 -19.45
CA LEU A 368 14.92 1.32 -20.80
C LEU A 368 15.93 0.90 -21.87
N ILE A 369 17.16 0.58 -21.46
CA ILE A 369 18.27 0.13 -22.31
C ILE A 369 18.27 -1.38 -22.55
N ILE A 370 17.24 -2.12 -22.08
CA ILE A 370 17.15 -3.54 -22.38
C ILE A 370 17.04 -3.80 -23.89
N GLU A 371 17.37 -5.03 -24.27
CA GLU A 371 17.40 -5.51 -25.64
C GLU A 371 16.58 -6.79 -25.77
N ASP A 372 16.34 -7.23 -27.00
CA ASP A 372 15.51 -8.39 -27.32
C ASP A 372 15.99 -9.64 -26.54
N GLU A 373 17.31 -9.82 -26.36
CA GLU A 373 17.89 -10.92 -25.58
C GLU A 373 17.49 -10.89 -24.10
N HIS A 374 17.44 -9.70 -23.48
CA HIS A 374 17.02 -9.51 -22.10
C HIS A 374 15.53 -9.85 -21.94
N VAL A 375 14.70 -9.37 -22.87
CA VAL A 375 13.25 -9.68 -22.89
C VAL A 375 13.04 -11.19 -23.02
N ASN A 376 13.70 -11.81 -23.99
CA ASN A 376 13.63 -13.26 -24.21
C ASN A 376 14.01 -14.05 -22.95
N ALA A 377 15.13 -13.69 -22.31
CA ALA A 377 15.58 -14.37 -21.10
C ALA A 377 14.53 -14.28 -19.97
N ALA A 378 14.00 -13.08 -19.70
CA ALA A 378 13.00 -12.89 -18.65
C ALA A 378 11.69 -13.63 -18.95
N CYS A 379 11.16 -13.51 -20.16
CA CYS A 379 9.93 -14.19 -20.57
C CYS A 379 10.08 -15.72 -20.55
N ASN A 380 11.22 -16.27 -20.95
CA ASN A 380 11.48 -17.70 -20.88
C ASN A 380 11.52 -18.21 -19.43
N MET A 381 12.15 -17.45 -18.51
CA MET A 381 12.17 -17.82 -17.08
C MET A 381 10.76 -17.82 -16.47
N LEU A 382 9.92 -16.86 -16.85
CA LEU A 382 8.51 -16.81 -16.44
C LEU A 382 7.71 -17.97 -17.06
N TYR A 383 7.88 -18.24 -18.35
CA TYR A 383 7.23 -19.35 -19.04
C TYR A 383 7.54 -20.69 -18.36
N ASP A 384 8.82 -20.98 -18.13
CA ASP A 384 9.27 -22.18 -17.43
C ASP A 384 8.60 -22.33 -16.05
N LEU A 385 8.47 -21.22 -15.32
CA LEU A 385 7.86 -21.22 -14.01
C LEU A 385 6.38 -21.58 -14.09
N PHE A 386 5.60 -20.87 -14.92
CA PHE A 386 4.18 -21.14 -15.09
C PHE A 386 3.93 -22.54 -15.67
N PHE A 387 4.77 -23.01 -16.59
CA PHE A 387 4.70 -24.36 -17.12
C PHE A 387 4.86 -25.42 -16.02
N LYS A 388 5.86 -25.25 -15.14
CA LYS A 388 6.05 -26.14 -13.99
C LYS A 388 4.87 -26.12 -13.03
N ILE A 389 4.31 -24.93 -12.75
CA ILE A 389 3.13 -24.80 -11.87
C ILE A 389 1.93 -25.51 -12.49
N LYS A 390 1.67 -25.33 -13.80
CA LYS A 390 0.61 -26.02 -14.54
C LYS A 390 0.78 -27.54 -14.48
N GLY A 391 2.01 -28.04 -14.62
CA GLY A 391 2.31 -29.47 -14.48
C GLY A 391 2.01 -30.02 -13.08
N ILE A 392 2.39 -29.29 -12.04
CA ILE A 392 2.06 -29.65 -10.64
C ILE A 392 0.55 -29.65 -10.44
N GLN A 393 -0.15 -28.61 -10.89
CA GLN A 393 -1.61 -28.50 -10.78
C GLN A 393 -2.32 -29.64 -11.51
N PHE A 394 -1.81 -30.06 -12.68
CA PHE A 394 -2.31 -31.22 -13.41
C PHE A 394 -2.17 -32.53 -12.60
N ILE A 395 -0.99 -32.77 -12.00
CA ILE A 395 -0.75 -33.96 -11.17
C ILE A 395 -1.65 -33.95 -9.93
N VAL A 396 -1.75 -32.80 -9.24
CA VAL A 396 -2.63 -32.65 -8.08
C VAL A 396 -4.09 -32.94 -8.47
N ASN A 397 -4.57 -32.35 -9.57
CA ASN A 397 -5.92 -32.60 -10.07
C ASN A 397 -6.14 -34.08 -10.45
N LEU A 398 -5.13 -34.74 -11.02
CA LEU A 398 -5.19 -36.16 -11.34
C LEU A 398 -5.30 -37.03 -10.08
N ILE A 399 -4.50 -36.73 -9.05
CA ILE A 399 -4.55 -37.44 -7.76
C ILE A 399 -5.90 -37.24 -7.09
N LEU A 400 -6.40 -36.00 -7.03
CA LEU A 400 -7.73 -35.69 -6.48
C LEU A 400 -8.81 -36.52 -7.20
N LYS A 401 -8.77 -36.54 -8.54
CA LYS A 401 -9.71 -37.34 -9.35
C LYS A 401 -9.60 -38.84 -9.07
N LEU A 402 -8.39 -39.38 -8.90
CA LEU A 402 -8.17 -40.80 -8.56
C LEU A 402 -8.65 -41.14 -7.15
N CYS A 403 -8.60 -40.19 -6.21
CA CYS A 403 -9.16 -40.33 -4.86
C CYS A 403 -10.69 -40.16 -4.81
N GLY A 404 -11.37 -40.03 -5.95
CA GLY A 404 -12.81 -39.77 -6.02
C GLY A 404 -13.20 -38.36 -5.59
N LEU A 405 -12.23 -37.47 -5.39
CA LEU A 405 -12.45 -36.05 -5.15
C LEU A 405 -12.58 -35.35 -6.49
N HIS A 406 -13.80 -35.27 -6.99
CA HIS A 406 -14.10 -34.39 -8.12
C HIS A 406 -13.98 -32.95 -7.63
N LYS A 407 -13.10 -32.18 -8.28
CA LYS A 407 -13.20 -30.72 -8.21
C LYS A 407 -14.44 -30.36 -9.03
N ASP A 408 -15.53 -30.01 -8.37
CA ASP A 408 -16.66 -29.40 -9.06
C ASP A 408 -16.12 -28.23 -9.88
N LYS A 409 -16.35 -28.29 -11.20
CA LYS A 409 -16.07 -27.18 -12.12
C LYS A 409 -17.13 -26.12 -11.87
N GLU A 410 -16.92 -25.40 -10.78
CA GLU A 410 -17.48 -24.13 -10.33
C GLU A 410 -17.43 -24.17 -8.81
N VAL A 411 -16.26 -23.85 -8.25
CA VAL A 411 -16.23 -23.36 -6.89
C VAL A 411 -15.25 -22.20 -6.86
N ILE A 412 -15.68 -21.09 -7.49
CA ILE A 412 -15.70 -19.86 -6.70
C ILE A 412 -16.42 -20.30 -5.41
N SER A 413 -15.73 -20.34 -4.26
CA SER A 413 -16.38 -20.70 -3.00
C SER A 413 -17.76 -20.03 -2.93
N ALA A 414 -18.78 -20.64 -2.33
CA ALA A 414 -20.02 -19.89 -2.08
C ALA A 414 -19.68 -18.54 -1.41
N ALA A 415 -18.62 -18.52 -0.59
CA ALA A 415 -18.00 -17.30 -0.08
C ALA A 415 -17.39 -16.40 -1.16
N ASP A 416 -16.63 -16.91 -2.13
CA ASP A 416 -16.06 -16.10 -3.20
C ASP A 416 -17.15 -15.58 -4.18
N VAL A 417 -18.27 -16.30 -4.36
CA VAL A 417 -19.40 -15.86 -5.19
C VAL A 417 -20.09 -14.73 -4.45
N MET A 418 -20.31 -14.92 -3.14
CA MET A 418 -20.82 -13.87 -2.27
C MET A 418 -19.86 -12.66 -2.22
N ARG A 419 -18.55 -12.84 -2.14
CA ARG A 419 -17.56 -11.75 -2.19
C ARG A 419 -17.67 -10.98 -3.51
N ASN A 420 -17.81 -11.69 -4.64
CA ASN A 420 -18.01 -11.07 -5.95
C ASN A 420 -19.37 -10.35 -6.05
N MET A 421 -20.44 -10.90 -5.49
CA MET A 421 -21.77 -10.26 -5.44
C MET A 421 -21.79 -9.04 -4.52
N ILE A 422 -21.14 -9.10 -3.36
CA ILE A 422 -20.95 -7.95 -2.46
C ILE A 422 -20.17 -6.86 -3.19
N THR A 423 -19.11 -7.23 -3.91
CA THR A 423 -18.33 -6.30 -4.74
C THR A 423 -19.17 -5.69 -5.87
N LEU A 424 -20.02 -6.49 -6.52
CA LEU A 424 -20.94 -6.03 -7.57
C LEU A 424 -21.99 -5.06 -7.00
N HIS A 425 -22.67 -5.41 -5.90
CA HIS A 425 -23.65 -4.54 -5.26
C HIS A 425 -23.04 -3.26 -4.69
N ARG A 426 -21.78 -3.32 -4.23
CA ARG A 426 -21.00 -2.14 -3.85
C ARG A 426 -20.75 -1.23 -5.06
N SER A 427 -20.52 -1.79 -6.23
CA SER A 427 -20.35 -1.03 -7.49
C SER A 427 -21.66 -0.48 -8.07
N GLU A 428 -22.80 -1.13 -7.80
CA GLU A 428 -24.12 -0.74 -8.32
C GLU A 428 -24.91 0.16 -7.36
N GLY A 429 -24.49 0.29 -6.09
CA GLY A 429 -25.13 1.13 -5.08
C GLY A 429 -26.50 0.64 -4.60
N THR A 430 -26.80 -0.65 -4.77
CA THR A 430 -28.13 -1.23 -4.54
C THR A 430 -28.40 -1.64 -3.09
N MET A 431 -27.40 -1.59 -2.21
CA MET A 431 -27.50 -1.92 -0.78
C MET A 431 -26.75 -0.87 0.07
N LEU A 432 -27.15 -0.74 1.34
CA LEU A 432 -26.46 0.15 2.28
C LEU A 432 -25.05 -0.38 2.56
N GLN A 433 -24.07 0.53 2.60
CA GLN A 433 -22.66 0.19 2.78
C GLN A 433 -22.40 -0.63 4.06
N GLN A 434 -23.09 -0.29 5.16
CA GLN A 434 -23.01 -1.01 6.43
C GLN A 434 -23.42 -2.48 6.31
N ASP A 435 -24.44 -2.79 5.50
CA ASP A 435 -24.90 -4.17 5.28
C ASP A 435 -23.87 -4.96 4.45
N LEU A 436 -23.25 -4.31 3.46
CA LEU A 436 -22.21 -4.92 2.63
C LEU A 436 -20.92 -5.18 3.41
N ASP A 437 -20.56 -4.27 4.32
CA ASP A 437 -19.40 -4.41 5.20
C ASP A 437 -19.63 -5.57 6.19
N MET A 438 -20.81 -5.64 6.81
CA MET A 438 -21.19 -6.76 7.69
C MET A 438 -21.15 -8.10 6.95
N LEU A 439 -21.67 -8.16 5.72
CA LEU A 439 -21.61 -9.38 4.90
C LEU A 439 -20.18 -9.78 4.54
N SER A 440 -19.28 -8.82 4.29
CA SER A 440 -17.86 -9.11 4.04
C SER A 440 -17.20 -9.67 5.30
N SER A 441 -17.41 -9.04 6.45
CA SER A 441 -16.87 -9.49 7.73
C SER A 441 -17.29 -10.91 8.09
N ILE A 442 -18.55 -11.30 7.79
CA ILE A 442 -19.04 -12.67 7.98
C ILE A 442 -18.22 -13.69 7.18
N LEU A 443 -17.81 -13.33 5.95
CA LEU A 443 -17.01 -14.21 5.10
C LEU A 443 -15.56 -14.30 5.58
N ASP A 444 -15.05 -13.25 6.22
CA ASP A 444 -13.67 -13.17 6.72
C ASP A 444 -13.48 -13.88 8.07
N LEU A 445 -14.54 -14.01 8.89
CA LEU A 445 -14.54 -14.81 10.16
C LEU A 445 -14.00 -16.24 10.03
N ALA A 446 -14.11 -16.84 8.84
CA ALA A 446 -13.64 -18.19 8.59
C ALA A 446 -12.10 -18.26 8.50
N GLU A 447 -11.46 -17.14 8.16
CA GLU A 447 -10.03 -17.02 7.89
C GLU A 447 -9.28 -16.27 9.02
N THR A 448 -10.01 -15.57 9.90
CA THR A 448 -9.45 -14.88 11.08
C THR A 448 -9.24 -15.84 12.26
N GLU A 449 -8.10 -15.69 12.95
CA GLU A 449 -7.74 -16.43 14.17
C GLU A 449 -7.94 -15.56 15.43
N ILE A 450 -8.21 -16.21 16.58
CA ILE A 450 -8.45 -15.52 17.86
C ILE A 450 -7.28 -14.62 18.27
N SER A 451 -6.06 -15.03 17.96
CA SER A 451 -4.83 -14.26 18.22
C SER A 451 -4.87 -12.83 17.67
N GLN A 452 -5.68 -12.57 16.64
CA GLN A 452 -5.77 -11.28 15.96
C GLN A 452 -6.72 -10.29 16.65
N ILE A 453 -7.67 -10.77 17.46
CA ILE A 453 -8.74 -9.95 18.07
C ILE A 453 -8.76 -9.99 19.60
N MET A 454 -8.08 -10.96 20.21
CA MET A 454 -8.11 -11.13 21.66
C MET A 454 -7.58 -9.91 22.41
N THR A 455 -8.15 -9.64 23.59
CA THR A 455 -7.53 -8.72 24.54
C THR A 455 -6.28 -9.38 25.11
N HIS A 456 -5.11 -8.84 24.73
CA HIS A 456 -3.81 -9.36 25.14
C HIS A 456 -3.64 -9.32 26.67
N ARG A 457 -2.96 -10.32 27.26
CA ARG A 457 -2.82 -10.52 28.71
C ARG A 457 -2.33 -9.30 29.50
N ARG A 458 -1.53 -8.43 28.87
CA ARG A 458 -1.02 -7.18 29.48
C ARG A 458 -2.12 -6.15 29.77
N ASN A 459 -3.24 -6.27 29.07
CA ASN A 459 -4.39 -5.39 29.18
C ASN A 459 -5.58 -6.08 29.87
N LEU A 460 -5.38 -7.30 30.38
CA LEU A 460 -6.42 -8.08 31.04
C LEU A 460 -6.70 -7.53 32.44
N PHE A 461 -7.92 -7.07 32.69
CA PHE A 461 -8.39 -6.80 34.05
C PHE A 461 -8.64 -8.13 34.78
N SER A 462 -7.88 -8.39 35.84
CA SER A 462 -8.00 -9.62 36.65
C SER A 462 -7.55 -9.36 38.08
N LEU A 463 -8.11 -10.12 39.03
CA LEU A 463 -7.88 -9.91 40.47
C LEU A 463 -7.28 -11.15 41.14
N ASP A 464 -6.44 -10.91 42.14
CA ASP A 464 -5.86 -11.97 42.97
C ASP A 464 -6.89 -12.53 43.93
N ILE A 465 -7.14 -13.84 43.89
CA ILE A 465 -8.08 -14.53 44.78
C ILE A 465 -7.60 -14.58 46.23
N ASP A 466 -6.29 -14.48 46.48
CA ASP A 466 -5.70 -14.57 47.81
C ASP A 466 -5.77 -13.23 48.58
N ARG A 467 -6.33 -12.17 47.97
CA ARG A 467 -6.60 -10.86 48.62
C ARG A 467 -7.65 -10.97 49.72
N ASN A 468 -7.75 -9.90 50.53
CA ASN A 468 -8.83 -9.77 51.51
C ASN A 468 -10.20 -9.88 50.80
N LYS A 469 -11.08 -10.76 51.31
CA LYS A 469 -12.37 -11.06 50.67
C LYS A 469 -13.29 -9.85 50.54
N GLU A 470 -13.32 -8.97 51.54
CA GLU A 470 -14.18 -7.78 51.51
C GLU A 470 -13.69 -6.78 50.44
N GLU A 471 -12.38 -6.63 50.33
CA GLU A 471 -11.73 -5.77 49.33
C GLU A 471 -11.94 -6.33 47.92
N LEU A 472 -11.73 -7.63 47.73
CA LEU A 472 -11.95 -8.33 46.46
C LEU A 472 -13.41 -8.20 45.99
N ILE A 473 -14.39 -8.42 46.88
CA ILE A 473 -15.81 -8.28 46.55
C ILE A 473 -16.15 -6.82 46.20
N ARG A 474 -15.60 -5.85 46.93
CA ARG A 474 -15.82 -4.42 46.65
C ARG A 474 -15.25 -4.02 45.29
N GLU A 475 -14.04 -4.47 44.97
CA GLU A 475 -13.37 -4.18 43.69
C GLU A 475 -14.13 -4.78 42.52
N ILE A 476 -14.65 -6.01 42.65
CA ILE A 476 -15.50 -6.64 41.63
C ILE A 476 -16.80 -5.84 41.42
N LEU A 477 -17.49 -5.44 42.49
CA LEU A 477 -18.76 -4.71 42.42
C LEU A 477 -18.62 -3.28 41.90
N THR A 478 -17.43 -2.69 42.01
CA THR A 478 -17.14 -1.32 41.52
C THR A 478 -16.47 -1.31 40.14
N SER A 479 -16.07 -2.47 39.62
CA SER A 479 -15.54 -2.60 38.27
C SER A 479 -16.61 -2.35 37.20
N SER A 480 -16.19 -1.87 36.03
CA SER A 480 -17.05 -1.76 34.84
C SER A 480 -17.29 -3.12 34.16
N HIS A 481 -16.78 -4.22 34.70
CA HIS A 481 -16.79 -5.53 34.05
C HIS A 481 -17.87 -6.46 34.63
N SER A 482 -18.66 -7.06 33.75
CA SER A 482 -19.69 -8.05 34.15
C SER A 482 -19.11 -9.41 34.58
N ARG A 483 -17.89 -9.73 34.11
CA ARG A 483 -17.17 -10.99 34.35
C ARG A 483 -15.73 -10.67 34.72
N VAL A 484 -15.27 -11.13 35.88
CA VAL A 484 -13.94 -10.82 36.40
C VAL A 484 -13.12 -12.11 36.55
N PRO A 485 -12.03 -12.28 35.78
CA PRO A 485 -11.05 -13.34 35.97
C PRO A 485 -10.36 -13.23 37.32
N LEU A 486 -10.19 -14.36 38.00
CA LEU A 486 -9.41 -14.49 39.22
C LEU A 486 -8.17 -15.33 38.98
N TRP A 487 -7.02 -14.83 39.42
CA TRP A 487 -5.76 -15.53 39.39
C TRP A 487 -5.28 -15.89 40.80
N GLN A 488 -4.37 -16.85 40.89
CA GLN A 488 -3.76 -17.26 42.16
C GLN A 488 -2.24 -17.38 42.01
N LYS A 489 -1.49 -16.84 42.97
CA LYS A 489 -0.01 -16.73 43.00
C LYS A 489 0.60 -15.83 41.92
N GLU A 490 0.22 -16.01 40.66
CA GLU A 490 0.72 -15.22 39.53
C GLU A 490 -0.41 -14.87 38.55
N PRO A 491 -0.37 -13.69 37.89
CA PRO A 491 -1.45 -13.21 37.01
C PRO A 491 -1.81 -14.13 35.84
N ASP A 492 -0.85 -14.91 35.35
CA ASP A 492 -1.06 -15.84 34.23
C ASP A 492 -1.78 -17.13 34.65
N ASN A 493 -1.87 -17.41 35.95
CA ASN A 493 -2.53 -18.58 36.50
C ASN A 493 -3.99 -18.28 36.88
N ILE A 494 -4.87 -18.22 35.89
CA ILE A 494 -6.31 -18.02 36.07
C ILE A 494 -6.96 -19.27 36.68
N VAL A 495 -7.58 -19.12 37.85
CA VAL A 495 -8.24 -20.21 38.60
C VAL A 495 -9.76 -20.17 38.52
N GLY A 496 -10.36 -19.04 38.14
CA GLY A 496 -11.80 -18.87 38.08
C GLY A 496 -12.27 -17.61 37.39
N VAL A 497 -13.57 -17.54 37.07
CA VAL A 497 -14.24 -16.32 36.59
C VAL A 497 -15.49 -16.09 37.40
N ILE A 498 -15.61 -14.89 37.98
CA ILE A 498 -16.80 -14.47 38.72
C ILE A 498 -17.71 -13.67 37.79
N HIS A 499 -18.98 -14.03 37.76
CA HIS A 499 -20.02 -13.19 37.18
C HIS A 499 -20.60 -12.29 38.28
N VAL A 500 -20.60 -10.97 38.06
CA VAL A 500 -21.04 -9.99 39.09
C VAL A 500 -22.45 -10.30 39.60
N LYS A 501 -23.39 -10.61 38.70
CA LYS A 501 -24.74 -11.08 39.05
C LYS A 501 -24.77 -12.29 40.00
N ALA A 502 -23.90 -13.29 39.80
CA ALA A 502 -23.83 -14.46 40.68
C ALA A 502 -23.30 -14.07 42.07
N LEU A 503 -22.32 -13.17 42.12
CA LEU A 503 -21.80 -12.62 43.37
C LEU A 503 -22.86 -11.81 44.13
N ILE A 504 -23.65 -10.97 43.45
CA ILE A 504 -24.75 -10.22 44.05
C ILE A 504 -25.80 -11.16 44.65
N ASN A 505 -26.14 -12.25 43.95
CA ASN A 505 -27.08 -13.24 44.47
C ASN A 505 -26.54 -13.95 45.73
N ALA A 506 -25.27 -14.36 45.70
CA ALA A 506 -24.61 -14.97 46.86
C ALA A 506 -24.55 -14.02 48.06
N LEU A 507 -24.30 -12.72 47.83
CA LEU A 507 -24.35 -11.70 48.87
C LEU A 507 -25.77 -11.55 49.46
N ARG A 508 -26.81 -11.56 48.63
CA ARG A 508 -28.21 -11.47 49.09
C ARG A 508 -28.60 -12.65 49.96
N GLU A 509 -28.19 -13.87 49.60
CA GLU A 509 -28.42 -15.08 50.40
C GLU A 509 -27.74 -15.01 51.78
N LYS A 510 -26.67 -14.22 51.90
CA LYS A 510 -25.91 -13.99 53.13
C LYS A 510 -26.21 -12.64 53.79
N ASN A 511 -27.36 -12.01 53.51
CA ASN A 511 -27.74 -10.71 54.06
C ASN A 511 -26.68 -9.60 53.85
N ASN A 512 -26.04 -9.59 52.69
CA ASN A 512 -24.97 -8.67 52.28
C ASN A 512 -23.68 -8.74 53.12
N LYS A 513 -23.47 -9.84 53.85
CA LYS A 513 -22.22 -10.09 54.57
C LYS A 513 -21.18 -10.72 53.66
N ALA A 514 -20.19 -9.93 53.26
CA ALA A 514 -19.13 -10.33 52.33
C ALA A 514 -18.24 -11.45 52.90
N GLU A 515 -18.04 -11.48 54.22
CA GLU A 515 -17.26 -12.47 54.95
C GLU A 515 -17.88 -13.88 54.93
N GLU A 516 -19.20 -13.97 54.75
CA GLU A 516 -19.93 -15.24 54.69
C GLU A 516 -20.06 -15.79 53.26
N VAL A 517 -19.55 -15.09 52.23
CA VAL A 517 -19.56 -15.52 50.83
C VAL A 517 -18.32 -16.35 50.52
N ASP A 518 -18.52 -17.59 50.06
CA ASP A 518 -17.45 -18.43 49.54
C ASP A 518 -17.26 -18.18 48.05
N ILE A 519 -16.27 -17.36 47.72
CA ILE A 519 -15.92 -16.99 46.34
C ILE A 519 -15.63 -18.23 45.47
N THR A 520 -15.04 -19.28 46.05
CA THR A 520 -14.68 -20.50 45.31
C THR A 520 -15.90 -21.30 44.85
N GLN A 521 -17.03 -21.15 45.54
CA GLN A 521 -18.31 -21.77 45.18
C GLN A 521 -19.12 -20.93 44.20
N VAL A 522 -18.85 -19.62 44.13
CA VAL A 522 -19.54 -18.67 43.23
C VAL A 522 -18.84 -18.57 41.88
N MET A 523 -17.53 -18.77 41.84
CA MET A 523 -16.75 -18.68 40.60
C MET A 523 -17.01 -19.87 39.66
N SER A 524 -16.97 -19.59 38.37
CA SER A 524 -17.03 -20.61 37.31
C SER A 524 -15.62 -21.03 36.89
N ARG A 525 -15.48 -22.26 36.40
CA ARG A 525 -14.19 -22.76 35.90
C ARG A 525 -13.74 -21.98 34.66
N PRO A 526 -12.46 -21.58 34.56
CA PRO A 526 -11.92 -20.93 33.37
C PRO A 526 -12.01 -21.90 32.18
N TRP A 527 -12.18 -21.33 30.99
CA TRP A 527 -12.23 -22.09 29.76
C TRP A 527 -11.10 -21.63 28.85
N PHE A 528 -10.14 -22.53 28.60
CA PHE A 528 -8.96 -22.25 27.79
C PHE A 528 -9.14 -22.76 26.37
N ILE A 529 -8.60 -22.01 25.41
CA ILE A 529 -8.59 -22.33 23.99
C ILE A 529 -7.23 -21.95 23.36
N PRO A 530 -6.78 -22.67 22.32
CA PRO A 530 -5.56 -22.30 21.59
C PRO A 530 -5.69 -20.96 20.86
N GLU A 531 -4.61 -20.19 20.78
CA GLU A 531 -4.55 -18.91 20.05
C GLU A 531 -4.82 -19.03 18.55
N SER A 532 -4.48 -20.18 17.96
CA SER A 532 -4.72 -20.49 16.55
C SER A 532 -6.16 -20.96 16.26
N THR A 533 -7.09 -20.83 17.21
CA THR A 533 -8.48 -21.24 17.00
C THR A 533 -9.15 -20.26 16.03
N PRO A 534 -9.79 -20.71 14.94
CA PRO A 534 -10.52 -19.82 14.04
C PRO A 534 -11.74 -19.18 14.72
N LEU A 535 -12.05 -17.92 14.41
CA LEU A 535 -13.18 -17.18 14.99
C LEU A 535 -14.51 -17.90 14.76
N SER A 536 -14.74 -18.39 13.54
CA SER A 536 -15.94 -19.17 13.19
C SER A 536 -16.16 -20.39 14.09
N VAL A 537 -15.08 -21.10 14.42
CA VAL A 537 -15.10 -22.26 15.33
C VAL A 537 -15.40 -21.80 16.75
N GLN A 538 -14.80 -20.70 17.18
CA GLN A 538 -15.02 -20.20 18.53
C GLN A 538 -16.41 -19.61 18.75
N LEU A 539 -16.96 -18.90 17.77
CA LEU A 539 -18.34 -18.42 17.78
C LEU A 539 -19.32 -19.59 17.93
N HIS A 540 -19.08 -20.69 17.21
CA HIS A 540 -19.84 -21.92 17.37
C HIS A 540 -19.70 -22.50 18.78
N ASN A 541 -18.48 -22.53 19.34
CA ASN A 541 -18.23 -23.03 20.68
C ASN A 541 -18.90 -22.17 21.77
N PHE A 542 -18.91 -20.85 21.64
CA PHE A 542 -19.64 -19.95 22.55
C PHE A 542 -21.13 -20.26 22.56
N ARG A 543 -21.75 -20.36 21.37
CA ARG A 543 -23.18 -20.71 21.21
C ARG A 543 -23.50 -22.09 21.78
N LYS A 544 -22.68 -23.09 21.47
CA LYS A 544 -22.88 -24.49 21.88
C LYS A 544 -22.77 -24.66 23.40
N ASN A 545 -21.77 -24.03 24.01
CA ASN A 545 -21.49 -24.18 25.44
C ASN A 545 -22.19 -23.13 26.31
N ARG A 546 -22.92 -22.18 25.70
CA ARG A 546 -23.54 -21.02 26.38
C ARG A 546 -22.54 -20.25 27.25
N LYS A 547 -21.34 -20.06 26.72
CA LYS A 547 -20.26 -19.27 27.32
C LYS A 547 -20.04 -18.03 26.45
N HIS A 548 -19.54 -16.96 27.07
CA HIS A 548 -19.31 -15.66 26.41
C HIS A 548 -17.84 -15.20 26.56
N LEU A 549 -16.98 -16.04 27.13
CA LEU A 549 -15.62 -15.67 27.49
C LEU A 549 -14.74 -16.92 27.52
N ALA A 550 -13.56 -16.82 26.93
CA ALA A 550 -12.53 -17.85 26.94
C ALA A 550 -11.14 -17.22 27.07
N PHE A 551 -10.24 -17.94 27.73
CA PHE A 551 -8.84 -17.57 27.89
C PHE A 551 -8.03 -18.21 26.77
N VAL A 552 -7.14 -17.41 26.19
CA VAL A 552 -6.33 -17.81 25.05
C VAL A 552 -4.97 -18.25 25.53
N ILE A 553 -4.51 -19.42 25.10
CA ILE A 553 -3.20 -19.98 25.45
C ILE A 553 -2.40 -20.30 24.20
N ASP A 554 -1.07 -20.22 24.31
CA ASP A 554 -0.15 -20.69 23.27
C ASP A 554 0.01 -22.22 23.30
N GLU A 555 0.83 -22.73 22.38
CA GLU A 555 1.16 -24.15 22.26
C GLU A 555 1.86 -24.76 23.50
N TYR A 556 2.43 -23.92 24.37
CA TYR A 556 3.07 -24.32 25.62
C TYR A 556 2.14 -24.18 26.84
N GLY A 557 0.91 -23.72 26.63
CA GLY A 557 -0.09 -23.51 27.67
C GLY A 557 0.04 -22.20 28.43
N ALA A 558 0.87 -21.26 27.97
CA ALA A 558 0.99 -19.96 28.60
C ALA A 558 -0.18 -19.05 28.18
N LEU A 559 -0.73 -18.29 29.14
CA LEU A 559 -1.81 -17.35 28.90
C LEU A 559 -1.33 -16.25 27.94
N GLN A 560 -2.06 -16.04 26.85
CA GLN A 560 -1.80 -15.00 25.85
C GLN A 560 -2.84 -13.86 25.93
N GLY A 561 -4.07 -14.16 26.33
CA GLY A 561 -5.12 -13.16 26.44
C GLY A 561 -6.49 -13.73 26.77
N ILE A 562 -7.52 -12.95 26.49
CA ILE A 562 -8.93 -13.31 26.63
C ILE A 562 -9.68 -12.91 25.38
N VAL A 563 -10.70 -13.69 25.02
CA VAL A 563 -11.63 -13.36 23.94
C VAL A 563 -13.06 -13.51 24.46
N THR A 564 -13.91 -12.54 24.13
CA THR A 564 -15.32 -12.52 24.47
C THR A 564 -16.19 -12.80 23.25
N LEU A 565 -17.49 -13.07 23.48
CA LEU A 565 -18.44 -13.20 22.37
C LEU A 565 -18.63 -11.84 21.69
N GLU A 566 -18.60 -10.78 22.49
CA GLU A 566 -18.71 -9.39 22.08
C GLU A 566 -17.56 -9.01 21.13
N ASP A 567 -16.30 -9.36 21.46
CA ASP A 567 -15.14 -9.16 20.57
C ASP A 567 -15.35 -9.81 19.19
N ILE A 568 -15.92 -11.02 19.14
CA ILE A 568 -16.20 -11.72 17.88
C ILE A 568 -17.36 -11.06 17.12
N LEU A 569 -18.36 -10.51 17.83
CA LEU A 569 -19.49 -9.84 17.19
C LEU A 569 -19.08 -8.47 16.64
N GLU A 570 -18.21 -7.72 17.32
CA GLU A 570 -17.66 -6.44 16.85
C GLU A 570 -16.93 -6.60 15.51
N GLU A 571 -16.20 -7.69 15.31
CA GLU A 571 -15.60 -8.00 14.00
C GLU A 571 -16.64 -8.14 12.88
N ILE A 572 -17.87 -8.56 13.22
CA ILE A 572 -18.96 -8.78 12.27
C ILE A 572 -19.72 -7.49 12.00
N VAL A 573 -20.08 -6.75 13.05
CA VAL A 573 -21.03 -5.64 12.96
C VAL A 573 -20.40 -4.25 13.11
N GLY A 574 -19.08 -4.17 13.36
CA GLY A 574 -18.38 -2.94 13.72
C GLY A 574 -18.49 -2.63 15.22
N GLU A 575 -17.97 -1.47 15.65
CA GLU A 575 -18.04 -1.03 17.05
C GLU A 575 -19.48 -1.07 17.57
N ILE A 576 -19.73 -1.88 18.61
CA ILE A 576 -21.02 -1.96 19.27
C ILE A 576 -21.03 -0.92 20.37
N SER A 577 -21.52 0.28 20.07
CA SER A 577 -21.67 1.33 21.07
C SER A 577 -22.84 1.05 22.03
N ASP A 578 -22.59 1.11 23.33
CA ASP A 578 -23.57 1.03 24.42
C ASP A 578 -24.04 2.45 24.83
N GLU A 579 -25.21 2.56 25.47
CA GLU A 579 -25.72 3.77 26.12
C GLU A 579 -24.79 4.39 27.19
N HIS A 580 -23.72 3.68 27.55
CA HIS A 580 -22.66 4.12 28.47
C HIS A 580 -21.36 4.58 27.79
N ASP A 581 -21.23 4.48 26.46
CA ASP A 581 -20.06 4.99 25.76
C ASP A 581 -20.15 6.52 25.65
N LEU A 582 -19.35 7.18 26.48
CA LEU A 582 -19.23 8.64 26.45
C LEU A 582 -18.51 9.04 25.16
N HIS A 583 -19.27 9.49 24.16
CA HIS A 583 -18.70 10.29 23.09
C HIS A 583 -18.14 11.57 23.71
N ASP A 584 -16.81 11.73 23.69
CA ASP A 584 -16.17 13.01 23.96
C ASP A 584 -16.72 14.04 22.96
N ILE A 585 -17.58 14.96 23.45
CA ILE A 585 -18.17 16.08 22.71
C ILE A 585 -17.13 17.17 22.46
#